data_AF-A0A7T8KE64-F1
#
_entry.id   AF-A0A7T8KE64-F1
#
_cell.length_a   1.000
_cell.length_b   1.000
_cell.length_c   1.000
_cell.angle_alpha   90.00
_cell.angle_beta   90.00
_cell.angle_gamma   90.00
#
_symmetry.space_group_name_H-M   'P 1'
#
loop_
_entity.id
_entity.type
_entity.pdbx_description
1 polymer ?
#
loop_
_entity_poly.entity_id
_entity_poly.type
_entity_poly.pdbx_seq_one_letter_code
_entity_poly.pdbx_strand_id
1 'polypeptide(L)'
;MDGSLIECLGEADVRLTVRDRTHSVRAIVSFNLISGVDVILGHDILRGYRILFDRGQLVLGACAEARREVEVVKGENFEVVFDGASWTARWQWKEEPRLRNRTSQYEVPGKLRGKFNEEVEKWVERGWLKPRAPNYGGLLPLMAVEHKRKGKVRPVLDFRELNEFVSCSGADADVCGDKLRSWRQFPENSALLDLKDAYMQIRVAGECSSAMRVQFRAEHFELTRVGFGLNCAPQIMKAVLSYVLSRDKDVSSATDHYYDDIIINLDKVCADRVKKLLVEYGLETKPMEKIDGTKRLMDVSGGGGWENHAT
;
A
#
# COMPACT_ATOMS: atom_id res chain seq x y z
N MET A 1 -36.48 -12.99 -10.99
CA MET A 1 -36.86 -12.65 -12.37
C MET A 1 -36.89 -13.95 -13.14
N ASP A 2 -37.97 -14.20 -13.87
CA ASP A 2 -38.33 -15.44 -14.57
C ASP A 2 -37.66 -15.61 -15.95
N GLY A 3 -36.80 -14.66 -16.33
CA GLY A 3 -36.07 -14.69 -17.61
C GLY A 3 -36.93 -14.31 -18.82
N SER A 4 -38.16 -13.81 -18.61
CA SER A 4 -38.99 -13.32 -19.70
C SER A 4 -38.37 -12.10 -20.38
N LEU A 5 -38.36 -12.09 -21.71
CA LEU A 5 -37.92 -10.95 -22.50
C LEU A 5 -38.95 -9.82 -22.39
N ILE A 6 -38.48 -8.59 -22.16
CA ILE A 6 -39.31 -7.39 -22.12
C ILE A 6 -39.31 -6.75 -23.50
N GLU A 7 -40.49 -6.48 -24.05
CA GLU A 7 -40.66 -5.87 -25.36
C GLU A 7 -40.35 -4.36 -25.30
N CYS A 8 -39.39 -3.92 -26.10
CA CYS A 8 -39.00 -2.51 -26.22
C CYS A 8 -39.94 -1.81 -27.22
N LEU A 9 -40.61 -0.74 -26.78
CA LEU A 9 -41.49 0.06 -27.64
C LEU A 9 -40.75 1.19 -28.37
N GLY A 10 -39.59 1.61 -27.84
CA GLY A 10 -38.77 2.66 -28.43
C GLY A 10 -37.94 3.43 -27.40
N GLU A 11 -37.27 4.47 -27.88
CA GLU A 11 -36.48 5.39 -27.05
C GLU A 11 -37.20 6.74 -26.91
N ALA A 12 -37.20 7.30 -25.70
CA ALA A 12 -37.77 8.62 -25.42
C ALA A 12 -36.80 9.47 -24.60
N ASP A 13 -36.75 10.77 -24.88
CA ASP A 13 -35.99 11.70 -24.05
C ASP A 13 -36.82 12.05 -22.80
N VAL A 14 -36.34 11.58 -21.64
CA VAL A 14 -36.96 11.79 -20.33
C VAL A 14 -36.25 12.94 -19.61
N ARG A 15 -37.03 13.89 -19.09
CA ARG A 15 -36.51 15.01 -18.30
C ARG A 15 -36.41 14.64 -16.82
N LEU A 16 -35.19 14.54 -16.32
CA LEU A 16 -34.87 14.31 -14.91
C LEU A 16 -34.51 15.62 -14.24
N THR A 17 -35.23 16.02 -13.20
CA THR A 17 -34.90 17.24 -12.44
C THR A 17 -34.13 16.87 -11.17
N VAL A 18 -32.90 17.35 -11.06
CA VAL A 18 -32.01 17.13 -9.92
C VAL A 18 -31.64 18.47 -9.32
N ARG A 19 -32.03 18.72 -8.07
CA ARG A 19 -31.73 19.97 -7.32
C ARG A 19 -31.93 21.22 -8.18
N ASP A 20 -33.13 21.35 -8.76
CA ASP A 20 -33.59 22.47 -9.58
C ASP A 20 -32.94 22.62 -10.97
N ARG A 21 -32.19 21.61 -11.43
CA ARG A 21 -31.69 21.54 -12.81
C ARG A 21 -32.31 20.36 -13.55
N THR A 22 -32.91 20.61 -14.70
CA THR A 22 -33.52 19.58 -15.54
C THR A 22 -32.53 19.09 -16.59
N HIS A 23 -32.28 17.79 -16.60
CA HIS A 23 -31.44 17.08 -17.56
C HIS A 23 -32.30 16.19 -18.45
N SER A 24 -32.05 16.20 -19.75
CA SER A 24 -32.71 15.28 -20.69
C SER A 24 -31.86 14.02 -20.84
N VAL A 25 -32.43 12.86 -20.56
CA VAL A 25 -31.78 11.56 -20.67
C VAL A 25 -32.61 10.65 -21.55
N ARG A 26 -31.96 9.97 -22.50
CA ARG A 26 -32.64 9.04 -23.38
C ARG A 26 -32.91 7.73 -22.64
N ALA A 27 -34.18 7.36 -22.53
CA ALA A 27 -34.64 6.17 -21.84
C ALA A 27 -35.32 5.22 -22.82
N ILE A 28 -35.20 3.92 -22.57
CA ILE A 28 -35.95 2.89 -23.27
C ILE A 28 -37.32 2.75 -22.60
N VAL A 29 -38.39 2.82 -23.40
CA VAL A 29 -39.77 2.70 -22.92
C VAL A 29 -40.30 1.31 -23.24
N SER A 30 -40.96 0.69 -22.26
CA SER A 30 -41.64 -0.60 -22.42
C SER A 30 -43.04 -0.53 -21.80
N PHE A 31 -43.98 -1.29 -22.38
CA PHE A 31 -45.37 -1.33 -21.91
C PHE A 31 -45.52 -2.06 -20.56
N ASN A 32 -44.67 -3.05 -20.30
CA ASN A 32 -44.75 -3.91 -19.12
C ASN A 32 -43.35 -4.13 -18.54
N LEU A 33 -43.00 -3.32 -17.54
CA LEU A 33 -41.90 -3.65 -16.63
C LEU A 33 -42.31 -4.81 -15.71
N ILE A 34 -41.36 -5.34 -14.96
CA ILE A 34 -41.61 -6.36 -13.93
C ILE A 34 -42.68 -5.83 -12.97
N SER A 35 -43.69 -6.66 -12.64
CA SER A 35 -44.82 -6.25 -11.79
C SER A 35 -44.34 -5.62 -10.47
N GLY A 36 -44.80 -4.38 -10.20
CA GLY A 36 -44.42 -3.61 -9.02
C GLY A 36 -43.15 -2.75 -9.17
N VAL A 37 -42.59 -2.62 -10.38
CA VAL A 37 -41.42 -1.78 -10.67
C VAL A 37 -41.79 -0.71 -11.69
N ASP A 38 -41.70 0.56 -11.28
CA ASP A 38 -42.02 1.71 -12.14
C ASP A 38 -40.81 2.18 -12.98
N VAL A 39 -39.58 1.93 -12.51
CA VAL A 39 -38.33 2.38 -13.16
C VAL A 39 -37.22 1.35 -12.94
N ILE A 40 -36.49 1.01 -14.01
CA ILE A 40 -35.26 0.23 -13.95
C ILE A 40 -34.07 1.14 -14.29
N LEU A 41 -33.08 1.20 -13.41
CA LEU A 41 -31.81 1.90 -13.67
C LEU A 41 -30.75 0.88 -14.06
N GLY A 42 -30.12 1.11 -15.21
CA GLY A 42 -29.01 0.30 -15.68
C GLY A 42 -27.76 0.47 -14.81
N HIS A 43 -26.89 -0.54 -14.86
CA HIS A 43 -25.62 -0.56 -14.15
C HIS A 43 -24.66 0.56 -14.60
N ASP A 44 -24.81 1.05 -15.82
CA ASP A 44 -24.13 2.23 -16.36
C ASP A 44 -24.44 3.51 -15.58
N ILE A 45 -25.69 3.69 -15.12
CA ILE A 45 -26.06 4.82 -14.25
C ILE A 45 -25.45 4.66 -12.85
N LEU A 46 -25.38 3.44 -12.32
CA LEU A 46 -24.78 3.17 -11.00
C LEU A 46 -23.27 3.46 -10.94
N ARG A 47 -22.57 3.49 -12.08
CA ARG A 47 -21.13 3.79 -12.14
C ARG A 47 -20.81 5.27 -12.01
N GLY A 48 -21.75 6.18 -12.30
CA GLY A 48 -21.48 7.63 -12.34
C GLY A 48 -22.18 8.45 -11.26
N TYR A 49 -23.14 7.87 -10.54
CA TYR A 49 -24.05 8.60 -9.68
C TYR A 49 -24.23 7.89 -8.34
N ARG A 50 -24.24 8.68 -7.25
CA ARG A 50 -24.61 8.16 -5.93
C ARG A 50 -26.14 8.20 -5.80
N ILE A 51 -26.71 7.05 -5.46
CA ILE A 51 -28.15 6.92 -5.17
C ILE A 51 -28.39 7.12 -3.68
N LEU A 52 -29.28 8.05 -3.34
CA LEU A 52 -29.76 8.26 -1.98
C LEU A 52 -31.29 8.17 -1.96
N PHE A 53 -31.84 7.53 -0.93
CA PHE A 53 -33.28 7.57 -0.65
C PHE A 53 -33.50 8.49 0.55
N ASP A 54 -34.22 9.59 0.34
CA ASP A 54 -34.61 10.52 1.39
C ASP A 54 -36.12 10.72 1.39
N ARG A 55 -36.77 10.42 2.52
CA ARG A 55 -38.23 10.59 2.72
C ARG A 55 -39.11 10.05 1.58
N GLY A 56 -38.74 8.89 1.02
CA GLY A 56 -39.48 8.25 -0.07
C GLY A 56 -39.20 8.81 -1.48
N GLN A 57 -38.21 9.71 -1.63
CA GLN A 57 -37.75 10.22 -2.91
C GLN A 57 -36.36 9.66 -3.26
N LEU A 58 -36.19 9.34 -4.55
CA LEU A 58 -34.91 8.93 -5.12
C LEU A 58 -34.11 10.18 -5.53
N VAL A 59 -32.95 10.38 -4.92
CA VAL A 59 -32.03 11.49 -5.25
C VAL A 59 -30.79 10.92 -5.95
N LEU A 60 -30.57 11.35 -7.20
CA LEU A 60 -29.38 11.03 -7.98
C LEU A 60 -28.39 12.19 -7.89
N GLY A 61 -27.25 12.00 -7.21
CA GLY A 61 -26.18 12.98 -7.18
C GLY A 61 -25.16 12.72 -8.29
N ALA A 62 -24.92 13.70 -9.17
CA ALA A 62 -23.81 13.65 -10.13
C ALA A 62 -22.48 13.66 -9.36
N CYS A 63 -21.74 12.55 -9.43
CA CYS A 63 -20.37 12.53 -8.96
C CYS A 63 -19.50 12.89 -10.16
N ALA A 64 -18.90 14.09 -10.15
CA ALA A 64 -17.77 14.37 -11.03
C ALA A 64 -16.57 13.57 -10.51
N GLU A 65 -16.55 12.27 -10.76
CA GLU A 65 -15.34 11.49 -10.59
C GLU A 65 -14.42 11.91 -11.73
N ALA A 66 -13.56 12.89 -11.44
CA ALA A 66 -12.37 13.09 -12.25
C ALA A 66 -11.65 11.75 -12.23
N ARG A 67 -11.76 10.98 -13.33
CA ARG A 67 -10.90 9.82 -13.55
C ARG A 67 -9.48 10.38 -13.61
N ARG A 68 -8.82 10.47 -12.46
CA ARG A 68 -7.37 10.53 -12.43
C ARG A 68 -6.94 9.22 -13.06
N GLU A 69 -6.16 9.31 -14.13
CA GLU A 69 -5.38 8.17 -14.59
C GLU A 69 -4.52 7.75 -13.39
N VAL A 70 -4.91 6.63 -12.79
CA VAL A 70 -4.17 6.02 -11.69
C VAL A 70 -3.11 5.14 -12.31
N GLU A 71 -1.89 5.29 -11.84
CA GLU A 71 -0.79 4.46 -12.32
C GLU A 71 -0.83 3.14 -11.55
N VAL A 72 -0.94 2.03 -12.29
CA VAL A 72 -1.07 0.70 -11.71
C VAL A 72 0.15 -0.13 -12.07
N VAL A 73 0.83 -0.65 -11.05
CA VAL A 73 1.94 -1.59 -11.18
C VAL A 73 1.47 -2.95 -10.70
N LYS A 74 1.52 -3.96 -11.57
CA LYS A 74 1.10 -5.33 -11.25
C LYS A 74 2.32 -6.21 -11.04
N GLY A 75 2.33 -6.91 -9.91
CA GLY A 75 3.15 -8.09 -9.69
C GLY A 75 2.34 -9.36 -9.97
N GLU A 76 2.91 -10.52 -9.65
CA GLU A 76 2.26 -11.81 -9.86
C GLU A 76 1.04 -12.00 -8.93
N ASN A 77 1.22 -11.72 -7.64
CA ASN A 77 0.21 -11.92 -6.59
C ASN A 77 -0.19 -10.62 -5.88
N PHE A 78 0.21 -9.46 -6.42
CA PHE A 78 -0.09 -8.16 -5.85
C PHE A 78 -0.22 -7.09 -6.94
N GLU A 79 -0.84 -5.97 -6.58
CA GLU A 79 -0.85 -4.75 -7.35
C GLU A 79 -0.61 -3.55 -6.44
N VAL A 80 -0.02 -2.50 -6.99
CA VAL A 80 0.23 -1.24 -6.29
C VAL A 80 -0.26 -0.11 -7.18
N VAL A 81 -1.04 0.79 -6.59
CA VAL A 81 -1.68 1.91 -7.30
C VAL A 81 -1.15 3.22 -6.75
N PHE A 82 -0.74 4.12 -7.64
CA PHE A 82 -0.40 5.50 -7.31
C PHE A 82 -1.54 6.44 -7.68
N ASP A 83 -2.02 7.22 -6.70
CA ASP A 83 -3.16 8.14 -6.84
C ASP A 83 -2.77 9.59 -7.20
N GLY A 84 -1.49 9.79 -7.53
CA GLY A 84 -0.87 11.10 -7.73
C GLY A 84 -0.25 11.71 -6.47
N ALA A 85 -0.37 11.05 -5.31
CA ALA A 85 0.23 11.50 -4.06
C ALA A 85 0.81 10.35 -3.21
N SER A 86 0.24 9.15 -3.28
CA SER A 86 0.68 8.02 -2.47
C SER A 86 0.42 6.68 -3.16
N TRP A 87 1.24 5.71 -2.78
CA TRP A 87 1.09 4.32 -3.22
C TRP A 87 0.18 3.55 -2.28
N THR A 88 -0.70 2.72 -2.85
CA THR A 88 -1.55 1.77 -2.11
C THR A 88 -1.36 0.38 -2.69
N ALA A 89 -0.91 -0.56 -1.86
CA ALA A 89 -0.70 -1.95 -2.21
C ALA A 89 -1.91 -2.81 -1.86
N ARG A 90 -2.18 -3.80 -2.71
CA ARG A 90 -3.14 -4.88 -2.50
C ARG A 90 -2.48 -6.19 -2.93
N TRP A 91 -2.72 -7.27 -2.18
CA TRP A 91 -2.23 -8.60 -2.53
C TRP A 91 -3.35 -9.63 -2.49
N GLN A 92 -3.08 -10.79 -3.09
CA GLN A 92 -3.97 -11.92 -3.09
C GLN A 92 -3.77 -12.78 -1.84
N TRP A 93 -4.86 -13.31 -1.32
CA TRP A 93 -4.85 -14.28 -0.23
C TRP A 93 -4.92 -15.69 -0.83
N LYS A 94 -4.16 -16.65 -0.27
CA LYS A 94 -4.33 -18.08 -0.58
C LYS A 94 -5.70 -18.57 -0.11
N GLU A 95 -6.12 -18.10 1.05
CA GLU A 95 -7.43 -18.30 1.65
C GLU A 95 -7.77 -17.13 2.57
N GLU A 96 -9.05 -16.97 2.94
CA GLU A 96 -9.51 -15.89 3.81
C GLU A 96 -8.71 -15.86 5.14
N PRO A 97 -8.03 -14.74 5.47
CA PRO A 97 -7.12 -14.70 6.62
C PRO A 97 -7.89 -14.82 7.94
N ARG A 98 -7.61 -15.90 8.68
CA ARG A 98 -8.24 -16.19 9.98
C ARG A 98 -7.19 -16.40 11.06
N LEU A 99 -6.63 -15.29 11.52
CA LEU A 99 -5.61 -15.31 12.58
C LEU A 99 -6.23 -15.82 13.90
N ARG A 100 -5.48 -16.65 14.60
CA ARG A 100 -5.83 -17.27 15.88
C ARG A 100 -5.04 -16.66 17.04
N ASN A 101 -3.89 -16.04 16.77
CA ASN A 101 -3.05 -15.46 17.80
C ASN A 101 -3.79 -14.38 18.60
N ARG A 102 -3.71 -14.44 19.92
CA ARG A 102 -4.32 -13.48 20.84
C ARG A 102 -3.29 -12.64 21.59
N THR A 103 -2.01 -12.87 21.33
CA THR A 103 -0.92 -12.09 21.92
C THR A 103 -0.92 -10.72 21.27
N SER A 104 -1.21 -9.69 22.05
CA SER A 104 -1.17 -8.30 21.59
C SER A 104 0.26 -7.76 21.47
N GLN A 105 1.10 -8.13 22.43
CA GLN A 105 2.46 -7.65 22.53
C GLN A 105 3.30 -8.69 23.28
N TYR A 106 4.49 -8.98 22.77
CA TYR A 106 5.49 -9.76 23.49
C TYR A 106 6.09 -8.96 24.64
N GLU A 107 6.79 -9.65 25.54
CA GLU A 107 7.43 -9.00 26.68
C GLU A 107 8.48 -7.98 26.20
N VAL A 108 8.28 -6.71 26.56
CA VAL A 108 9.23 -5.63 26.30
C VAL A 108 10.05 -5.39 27.57
N PRO A 109 11.38 -5.54 27.54
CA PRO A 109 12.23 -5.27 28.70
C PRO A 109 11.99 -3.86 29.26
N GLY A 110 11.96 -3.72 30.59
CA GLY A 110 11.62 -2.46 31.26
C GLY A 110 12.46 -1.26 30.76
N LYS A 111 13.76 -1.48 30.53
CA LYS A 111 14.69 -0.47 29.97
C LYS A 111 14.29 0.06 28.57
N LEU A 112 13.56 -0.73 27.78
CA LEU A 112 13.17 -0.39 26.41
C LEU A 112 11.72 0.14 26.33
N ARG A 113 10.91 -0.09 27.38
CA ARG A 113 9.46 0.13 27.34
C ARG A 113 9.06 1.57 27.05
N GLY A 114 9.77 2.55 27.62
CA GLY A 114 9.53 3.97 27.34
C GLY A 114 9.71 4.30 25.86
N LYS A 115 10.92 4.04 25.33
CA LYS A 115 11.25 4.26 23.92
C LYS A 115 10.35 3.47 22.96
N PHE A 116 10.00 2.23 23.32
CA PHE A 116 9.08 1.42 22.52
C PHE A 116 7.70 2.06 22.43
N ASN A 117 7.14 2.48 23.57
CA ASN A 117 5.83 3.13 23.61
C ASN A 117 5.80 4.42 22.80
N GLU A 118 6.83 5.27 22.94
CA GLU A 118 6.97 6.51 22.17
C GLU A 118 6.97 6.26 20.66
N GLU A 119 7.63 5.20 20.19
CA GLU A 119 7.64 4.85 18.77
C GLU A 119 6.28 4.33 18.27
N VAL A 120 5.56 3.53 19.08
CA VAL A 120 4.21 3.07 18.71
C VAL A 120 3.20 4.22 18.75
N GLU A 121 3.32 5.16 19.68
CA GLU A 121 2.51 6.38 19.72
C GLU A 121 2.69 7.20 18.44
N LYS A 122 3.92 7.35 17.94
CA LYS A 122 4.17 7.99 16.63
C LYS A 122 3.46 7.26 15.49
N TRP A 123 3.31 5.94 15.54
CA TRP A 123 2.56 5.20 14.51
C TRP A 123 1.07 5.54 14.56
N VAL A 124 0.51 5.75 15.75
CA VAL A 124 -0.88 6.20 15.93
C VAL A 124 -1.05 7.64 15.43
N GLU A 125 -0.16 8.56 15.83
CA GLU A 125 -0.19 9.97 15.41
C GLU A 125 -0.07 10.14 13.89
N ARG A 126 0.78 9.33 13.25
CA ARG A 126 0.96 9.32 11.77
C ARG A 126 -0.19 8.62 11.04
N GLY A 127 -1.14 8.02 11.76
CA GLY A 127 -2.25 7.25 11.20
C GLY A 127 -1.83 5.93 10.55
N TRP A 128 -0.63 5.42 10.86
CA TRP A 128 -0.20 4.08 10.44
C TRP A 128 -1.00 3.02 11.19
N LEU A 129 -1.24 3.25 12.48
CA LEU A 129 -2.19 2.50 13.29
C LEU A 129 -3.49 3.30 13.38
N LYS A 130 -4.53 2.84 12.68
CA LYS A 130 -5.84 3.50 12.67
C LYS A 130 -6.75 2.85 13.73
N PRO A 131 -7.38 3.62 14.64
CA PRO A 131 -8.31 3.07 15.62
C PRO A 131 -9.43 2.27 14.96
N ARG A 132 -9.76 1.13 15.56
CA ARG A 132 -10.85 0.26 15.10
C ARG A 132 -11.62 -0.29 16.29
N ALA A 133 -12.93 -0.47 16.11
CA ALA A 133 -13.76 -1.09 17.13
C ALA A 133 -13.20 -2.47 17.52
N PRO A 134 -13.22 -2.83 18.82
CA PRO A 134 -12.84 -4.17 19.25
C PRO A 134 -13.68 -5.21 18.51
N ASN A 135 -13.03 -6.28 18.04
CA ASN A 135 -13.70 -7.39 17.38
C ASN A 135 -13.11 -8.72 17.86
N TYR A 136 -13.85 -9.81 17.78
CA TYR A 136 -13.35 -11.15 18.04
C TYR A 136 -12.54 -11.61 16.82
N GLY A 137 -11.20 -11.62 16.91
CA GLY A 137 -10.31 -12.19 15.89
C GLY A 137 -8.85 -12.08 16.28
N GLY A 138 -7.96 -12.75 15.55
CA GLY A 138 -6.54 -12.77 15.87
C GLY A 138 -5.88 -11.40 15.72
N LEU A 139 -4.74 -11.25 16.38
CA LEU A 139 -3.92 -10.06 16.45
C LEU A 139 -2.54 -10.34 15.85
N LEU A 140 -1.91 -9.30 15.33
CA LEU A 140 -0.49 -9.22 15.03
C LEU A 140 0.23 -8.70 16.28
N PRO A 141 1.01 -9.54 16.98
CA PRO A 141 1.75 -9.11 18.15
C PRO A 141 2.78 -8.04 17.82
N LEU A 142 2.89 -7.04 18.68
CA LEU A 142 4.02 -6.12 18.69
C LEU A 142 5.21 -6.69 19.48
N MET A 143 6.43 -6.43 19.00
CA MET A 143 7.68 -6.74 19.70
C MET A 143 8.64 -5.55 19.65
N ALA A 144 9.50 -5.45 20.67
CA ALA A 144 10.55 -4.44 20.72
C ALA A 144 11.89 -5.02 20.26
N VAL A 145 12.46 -4.47 19.19
CA VAL A 145 13.81 -4.83 18.72
C VAL A 145 14.78 -3.72 19.08
N GLU A 146 15.82 -4.05 19.86
CA GLU A 146 16.88 -3.11 20.26
C GLU A 146 17.95 -3.00 19.18
N HIS A 147 18.12 -1.81 18.62
CA HIS A 147 19.20 -1.49 17.72
C HIS A 147 20.41 -0.99 18.50
N LYS A 148 21.15 -1.92 19.12
CA LYS A 148 22.23 -1.64 20.08
C LYS A 148 23.23 -0.59 19.61
N ARG A 149 23.65 -0.65 18.34
CA ARG A 149 24.63 0.29 17.76
C ARG A 149 24.11 1.73 17.68
N LYS A 150 22.82 1.93 17.38
CA LYS A 150 22.22 3.29 17.28
C LYS A 150 21.50 3.71 18.56
N GLY A 151 21.44 2.85 19.60
CA GLY A 151 20.73 3.13 20.85
C GLY A 151 19.21 3.33 20.68
N LYS A 152 18.64 2.82 19.57
CA LYS A 152 17.23 2.96 19.19
C LYS A 152 16.45 1.68 19.48
N VAL A 153 15.14 1.82 19.69
CA VAL A 153 14.20 0.70 19.78
C VAL A 153 13.26 0.80 18.58
N ARG A 154 12.97 -0.33 17.93
CA ARG A 154 12.01 -0.40 16.83
C ARG A 154 10.85 -1.30 17.22
N PRO A 155 9.60 -0.80 17.19
CA PRO A 155 8.45 -1.68 17.16
C PRO A 155 8.45 -2.50 15.88
N VAL A 156 8.27 -3.81 16.01
CA VAL A 156 8.13 -4.75 14.89
C VAL A 156 6.85 -5.55 15.13
N LEU A 157 6.15 -5.89 14.05
CA LEU A 157 4.96 -6.75 14.11
C LEU A 157 5.35 -8.16 13.70
N ASP A 158 4.76 -9.13 14.37
CA ASP A 158 4.92 -10.53 14.01
C ASP A 158 3.94 -10.94 12.91
N PHE A 159 4.45 -11.02 11.69
CA PHE A 159 3.70 -11.42 10.50
C PHE A 159 3.68 -12.93 10.24
N ARG A 160 4.32 -13.77 11.08
CA ARG A 160 4.49 -15.20 10.79
C ARG A 160 3.17 -15.90 10.49
N GLU A 161 2.17 -15.73 11.36
CA GLU A 161 0.84 -16.33 11.15
C GLU A 161 0.13 -15.73 9.92
N LEU A 162 0.21 -14.41 9.71
CA LEU A 162 -0.45 -13.76 8.55
C LEU A 162 0.16 -14.23 7.23
N ASN A 163 1.47 -14.41 7.18
CA ASN A 163 2.21 -14.80 5.98
C ASN A 163 1.84 -16.20 5.47
N GLU A 164 1.27 -17.07 6.31
CA GLU A 164 0.72 -18.36 5.89
C GLU A 164 -0.41 -18.16 4.87
N PHE A 165 -1.24 -17.13 5.08
CA PHE A 165 -2.40 -16.78 4.25
C PHE A 165 -2.06 -15.93 3.02
N VAL A 166 -0.97 -15.17 3.05
CA VAL A 166 -0.61 -14.28 1.93
C VAL A 166 -0.09 -15.10 0.75
N SER A 167 -0.69 -14.92 -0.44
CA SER A 167 -0.14 -15.44 -1.68
C SER A 167 1.08 -14.61 -2.07
N CYS A 168 2.27 -15.17 -1.93
CA CYS A 168 3.52 -14.57 -2.34
C CYS A 168 4.31 -15.62 -3.11
N SER A 169 4.68 -15.30 -4.35
CA SER A 169 5.59 -16.13 -5.14
C SER A 169 7.00 -15.87 -4.63
N GLY A 170 7.43 -16.70 -3.69
CA GLY A 170 8.78 -16.62 -3.12
C GLY A 170 9.83 -16.91 -4.18
N ALA A 171 10.39 -15.88 -4.77
CA ALA A 171 11.63 -15.94 -5.54
C ALA A 171 12.44 -14.68 -5.23
N ASP A 172 13.64 -14.85 -4.65
CA ASP A 172 14.80 -13.94 -4.77
C ASP A 172 15.97 -14.27 -3.82
N ALA A 173 16.00 -15.44 -3.16
CA ALA A 173 17.17 -15.82 -2.34
C ALA A 173 18.45 -15.90 -3.19
N ASP A 174 18.39 -16.53 -4.37
CA ASP A 174 19.53 -16.61 -5.30
C ASP A 174 19.82 -15.25 -5.98
N VAL A 175 18.78 -14.45 -6.24
CA VAL A 175 18.89 -13.11 -6.84
C VAL A 175 19.56 -12.12 -5.88
N CYS A 176 19.43 -12.30 -4.56
CA CYS A 176 20.09 -11.50 -3.55
C CYS A 176 21.62 -11.51 -3.70
N GLY A 177 22.22 -12.70 -3.83
CA GLY A 177 23.68 -12.85 -3.89
C GLY A 177 24.28 -12.21 -5.14
N ASP A 178 23.61 -12.35 -6.29
CA ASP A 178 24.04 -11.75 -7.54
C ASP A 178 23.86 -10.24 -7.57
N LYS A 179 22.77 -9.73 -6.99
CA LYS A 179 22.50 -8.30 -6.89
C LYS A 179 23.52 -7.59 -5.98
N LEU A 180 23.82 -8.18 -4.83
CA LEU A 180 24.86 -7.64 -3.94
C LEU A 180 26.26 -7.71 -4.58
N ARG A 181 26.52 -8.73 -5.43
CA ARG A 181 27.76 -8.80 -6.22
C ARG A 181 27.82 -7.70 -7.28
N SER A 182 26.74 -7.45 -8.03
CA SER A 182 26.72 -6.39 -9.04
C SER A 182 26.92 -5.01 -8.42
N TRP A 183 26.35 -4.80 -7.23
CA TRP A 183 26.53 -3.55 -6.48
C TRP A 183 27.98 -3.31 -6.00
N ARG A 184 28.78 -4.36 -5.78
CA ARG A 184 30.23 -4.21 -5.50
C ARG A 184 31.03 -3.78 -6.73
N GLN A 185 30.48 -3.98 -7.93
CA GLN A 185 31.08 -3.57 -9.20
C GLN A 185 30.53 -2.22 -9.68
N PHE A 186 29.67 -1.56 -8.90
CA PHE A 186 29.18 -0.23 -9.21
C PHE A 186 30.34 0.78 -9.17
N PRO A 187 30.29 1.87 -9.96
CA PRO A 187 31.39 2.84 -10.04
C PRO A 187 31.78 3.43 -8.69
N GLU A 188 33.06 3.78 -8.55
CA GLU A 188 33.63 4.33 -7.30
C GLU A 188 32.92 5.63 -6.88
N ASN A 189 32.57 6.50 -7.82
CA ASN A 189 31.79 7.70 -7.55
C ASN A 189 30.29 7.39 -7.46
N SER A 190 29.91 6.63 -6.42
CA SER A 190 28.52 6.26 -6.14
C SER A 190 28.04 6.72 -4.76
N ALA A 191 26.73 6.86 -4.63
CA ALA A 191 26.07 7.18 -3.36
C ALA A 191 24.96 6.18 -3.06
N LEU A 192 24.73 5.93 -1.75
CA LEU A 192 23.57 5.19 -1.29
C LEU A 192 22.50 6.17 -0.83
N LEU A 193 21.30 6.00 -1.35
CA LEU A 193 20.11 6.72 -0.96
C LEU A 193 19.14 5.75 -0.29
N ASP A 194 18.89 6.00 0.99
CA ASP A 194 18.04 5.17 1.84
C ASP A 194 16.65 5.82 1.95
N LEU A 195 15.59 5.05 1.75
CA LEU A 195 14.21 5.53 1.93
C LEU A 195 13.92 5.82 3.41
N LYS A 196 13.13 6.86 3.66
CA LYS A 196 12.65 7.15 5.02
C LYS A 196 11.51 6.21 5.37
N ASP A 197 11.58 5.52 6.50
CA ASP A 197 10.55 4.58 6.97
C ASP A 197 10.21 3.42 5.98
N ALA A 198 10.96 3.28 4.87
CA ALA A 198 10.90 2.21 3.88
C ALA A 198 9.47 1.80 3.48
N TYR A 199 9.10 0.54 3.71
CA TYR A 199 7.78 -0.02 3.38
C TYR A 199 6.61 0.74 4.02
N MET A 200 6.81 1.39 5.17
CA MET A 200 5.76 2.11 5.90
C MET A 200 5.27 3.36 5.16
N GLN A 201 5.91 3.74 4.05
CA GLN A 201 5.41 4.77 3.14
C GLN A 201 4.24 4.28 2.28
N ILE A 202 4.17 2.97 2.00
CA ILE A 202 3.17 2.37 1.12
C ILE A 202 1.91 2.04 1.93
N ARG A 203 0.76 2.56 1.51
CA ARG A 203 -0.55 2.27 2.11
C ARG A 203 -1.00 0.85 1.76
N VAL A 204 -1.91 0.31 2.55
CA VAL A 204 -2.54 -0.99 2.30
C VAL A 204 -4.01 -0.78 1.98
N ALA A 205 -4.52 -1.47 0.96
CA ALA A 205 -5.93 -1.47 0.60
C ALA A 205 -6.80 -2.02 1.73
N GLY A 206 -8.01 -1.50 1.89
CA GLY A 206 -8.90 -1.79 3.02
C GLY A 206 -9.19 -3.28 3.22
N GLU A 207 -9.34 -4.04 2.13
CA GLU A 207 -9.52 -5.49 2.22
C GLU A 207 -8.32 -6.20 2.86
N CYS A 208 -7.10 -5.77 2.55
CA CYS A 208 -5.88 -6.38 3.04
C CYS A 208 -5.54 -5.94 4.47
N SER A 209 -5.70 -4.64 4.75
CA SER A 209 -5.43 -4.08 6.08
C SER A 209 -6.40 -4.62 7.12
N SER A 210 -7.60 -5.03 6.71
CA SER A 210 -8.63 -5.56 7.63
C SER A 210 -8.18 -6.77 8.45
N ALA A 211 -7.25 -7.57 7.92
CA ALA A 211 -6.64 -8.73 8.57
C ALA A 211 -5.45 -8.36 9.48
N MET A 212 -4.93 -7.13 9.38
CA MET A 212 -3.73 -6.66 10.06
C MET A 212 -4.09 -5.91 11.34
N ARG A 213 -4.63 -6.66 12.30
CA ARG A 213 -5.15 -6.11 13.54
C ARG A 213 -4.07 -6.04 14.61
N VAL A 214 -3.95 -4.91 15.28
CA VAL A 214 -2.93 -4.68 16.32
C VAL A 214 -3.62 -4.21 17.60
N GLN A 215 -3.13 -4.63 18.76
CA GLN A 215 -3.60 -4.08 20.03
C GLN A 215 -2.42 -3.43 20.77
N PHE A 216 -2.62 -2.20 21.21
CA PHE A 216 -1.62 -1.43 21.98
C PHE A 216 -2.34 -0.72 23.13
N ARG A 217 -1.84 -0.88 24.36
CA ARG A 217 -2.45 -0.32 25.59
C ARG A 217 -3.96 -0.61 25.74
N ALA A 218 -4.35 -1.85 25.46
CA ALA A 218 -5.75 -2.32 25.44
C ALA A 218 -6.65 -1.71 24.35
N GLU A 219 -6.17 -0.75 23.57
CA GLU A 219 -6.86 -0.19 22.42
C GLU A 219 -6.58 -1.00 21.15
N HIS A 220 -7.55 -1.03 20.23
CA HIS A 220 -7.49 -1.83 19.02
C HIS A 220 -7.28 -0.95 17.79
N PHE A 221 -6.37 -1.40 16.94
CA PHE A 221 -5.95 -0.70 15.74
C PHE A 221 -5.91 -1.63 14.54
N GLU A 222 -5.89 -1.02 13.37
CA GLU A 222 -5.59 -1.64 12.09
C GLU A 222 -4.31 -1.02 11.52
N LEU A 223 -3.39 -1.85 11.06
CA LEU A 223 -2.20 -1.38 10.38
C LEU A 223 -2.56 -1.03 8.92
N THR A 224 -2.35 0.23 8.55
CA THR A 224 -2.72 0.79 7.24
C THR A 224 -1.54 0.97 6.29
N ARG A 225 -0.39 0.39 6.63
CA ARG A 225 0.87 0.47 5.87
C ARG A 225 1.46 -0.91 5.66
N VAL A 226 2.27 -1.05 4.62
CA VAL A 226 3.01 -2.29 4.37
C VAL A 226 4.04 -2.47 5.49
N GLY A 227 3.76 -3.41 6.40
CA GLY A 227 4.55 -3.62 7.59
C GLY A 227 5.83 -4.42 7.32
N PHE A 228 6.87 -4.16 8.11
CA PHE A 228 8.07 -4.98 8.13
C PHE A 228 7.75 -6.40 8.59
N GLY A 229 8.19 -7.40 7.83
CA GLY A 229 7.92 -8.82 8.09
C GLY A 229 6.82 -9.43 7.22
N LEU A 230 6.03 -8.62 6.51
CA LEU A 230 5.10 -9.12 5.49
C LEU A 230 5.88 -9.73 4.31
N ASN A 231 5.56 -10.97 3.94
CA ASN A 231 6.35 -11.73 2.95
C ASN A 231 6.37 -11.12 1.53
N CYS A 232 5.34 -10.36 1.14
CA CYS A 232 5.26 -9.71 -0.16
C CYS A 232 5.77 -8.26 -0.17
N ALA A 233 6.08 -7.68 1.01
CA ALA A 233 6.56 -6.30 1.12
C ALA A 233 7.81 -6.00 0.26
N PRO A 234 8.83 -6.88 0.20
CA PRO A 234 10.02 -6.59 -0.59
C PRO A 234 9.73 -6.54 -2.10
N GLN A 235 8.84 -7.40 -2.60
CA GLN A 235 8.43 -7.39 -4.00
C GLN A 235 7.58 -6.16 -4.34
N ILE A 236 6.69 -5.76 -3.44
CA ILE A 236 5.91 -4.52 -3.56
C ILE A 236 6.85 -3.32 -3.71
N MET A 237 7.84 -3.18 -2.81
CA MET A 237 8.79 -2.07 -2.88
C MET A 237 9.65 -2.11 -4.14
N LYS A 238 10.15 -3.30 -4.50
CA LYS A 238 10.91 -3.51 -5.75
C LYS A 238 10.11 -3.03 -6.96
N ALA A 239 8.83 -3.37 -7.04
CA ALA A 239 7.95 -2.97 -8.14
C ALA A 239 7.72 -1.45 -8.16
N VAL A 240 7.47 -0.84 -7.00
CA VAL A 240 7.30 0.62 -6.87
C VAL A 240 8.56 1.36 -7.31
N LEU A 241 9.73 1.01 -6.76
CA LEU A 241 10.98 1.69 -7.12
C LEU A 241 11.40 1.45 -8.56
N SER A 242 11.24 0.23 -9.10
CA SER A 242 11.48 -0.03 -10.52
C SER A 242 10.62 0.86 -11.40
N TYR A 243 9.34 1.01 -11.04
CA TYR A 243 8.42 1.88 -11.76
C TYR A 243 8.89 3.34 -11.70
N VAL A 244 9.12 3.88 -10.50
CA VAL A 244 9.50 5.28 -10.29
C VAL A 244 10.82 5.62 -10.99
N LEU A 245 11.86 4.81 -10.78
CA LEU A 245 13.18 5.05 -11.37
C LEU A 245 13.14 4.94 -12.91
N SER A 246 12.25 4.13 -13.47
CA SER A 246 12.06 4.03 -14.93
C SER A 246 11.40 5.24 -15.59
N ARG A 247 10.82 6.16 -14.80
CA ARG A 247 10.13 7.36 -15.33
C ARG A 247 11.10 8.38 -15.94
N ASP A 248 12.36 8.35 -15.52
CA ASP A 248 13.43 9.19 -16.06
C ASP A 248 14.55 8.28 -16.60
N LYS A 249 14.83 8.40 -17.91
CA LYS A 249 15.81 7.55 -18.60
C LYS A 249 17.22 7.73 -18.05
N ASP A 250 17.60 8.96 -17.67
CA ASP A 250 18.93 9.23 -17.15
C ASP A 250 19.07 8.59 -15.77
N VAL A 251 18.06 8.78 -14.92
CA VAL A 251 17.98 8.15 -13.58
C VAL A 251 18.03 6.63 -13.71
N SER A 252 17.14 6.04 -14.52
CA SER A 252 17.09 4.60 -14.75
C SER A 252 18.42 4.00 -15.19
N SER A 253 19.23 4.74 -15.97
CA SER A 253 20.55 4.28 -16.45
C SER A 253 21.69 4.44 -15.45
N ALA A 254 21.44 5.21 -14.39
CA ALA A 254 22.41 5.61 -13.37
C ALA A 254 22.12 5.02 -11.99
N THR A 255 20.93 4.46 -11.79
CA THR A 255 20.51 3.90 -10.50
C THR A 255 20.28 2.40 -10.57
N ASP A 256 20.47 1.75 -9.43
CA ASP A 256 19.94 0.42 -9.19
C ASP A 256 19.36 0.37 -7.77
N HIS A 257 18.54 -0.63 -7.46
CA HIS A 257 17.90 -0.76 -6.15
C HIS A 257 17.92 -2.19 -5.61
N TYR A 258 17.94 -2.28 -4.29
CA TYR A 258 17.80 -3.53 -3.55
C TYR A 258 16.85 -3.30 -2.38
N TYR A 259 15.63 -3.82 -2.52
CA TYR A 259 14.51 -3.52 -1.62
C TYR A 259 14.28 -2.02 -1.46
N ASP A 260 14.61 -1.42 -0.31
CA ASP A 260 14.44 0.00 0.00
C ASP A 260 15.71 0.85 -0.20
N ASP A 261 16.85 0.22 -0.48
CA ASP A 261 18.11 0.91 -0.78
C ASP A 261 18.23 1.22 -2.28
N ILE A 262 18.73 2.42 -2.60
CA ILE A 262 19.00 2.86 -3.98
C ILE A 262 20.47 3.26 -4.11
N ILE A 263 21.20 2.60 -5.01
CA ILE A 263 22.57 3.01 -5.37
C ILE A 263 22.52 3.94 -6.59
N ILE A 264 23.30 5.01 -6.56
CA ILE A 264 23.31 6.07 -7.57
C ILE A 264 24.72 6.24 -8.10
N ASN A 265 24.88 6.22 -9.43
CA ASN A 265 26.10 6.63 -10.11
C ASN A 265 26.13 8.15 -10.27
N LEU A 266 26.99 8.81 -9.48
CA LEU A 266 27.07 10.27 -9.42
C LEU A 266 27.78 10.89 -10.64
N ASP A 267 28.48 10.09 -11.44
CA ASP A 267 29.07 10.56 -12.71
C ASP A 267 27.99 10.80 -13.79
N LYS A 268 26.83 10.15 -13.65
CA LYS A 268 25.73 10.22 -14.62
C LYS A 268 24.59 11.11 -14.15
N VAL A 269 24.23 11.05 -12.86
CA VAL A 269 23.10 11.81 -12.33
C VAL A 269 23.37 12.31 -10.92
N CYS A 270 22.99 13.56 -10.63
CA CYS A 270 23.04 14.06 -9.27
C CYS A 270 21.94 13.41 -8.42
N ALA A 271 22.26 13.08 -7.18
CA ALA A 271 21.31 12.43 -6.28
C ALA A 271 20.08 13.29 -5.95
N ASP A 272 20.16 14.62 -6.06
CA ASP A 272 18.99 15.49 -5.85
C ASP A 272 17.95 15.35 -6.96
N ARG A 273 18.35 15.03 -8.20
CA ARG A 273 17.41 14.69 -9.29
C ARG A 273 16.67 13.39 -8.98
N VAL A 274 17.38 12.38 -8.46
CA VAL A 274 16.79 11.10 -8.02
C VAL A 274 15.82 11.32 -6.87
N LYS A 275 16.20 12.10 -5.85
CA LYS A 275 15.32 12.46 -4.73
C LYS A 275 14.07 13.20 -5.18
N LYS A 276 14.22 14.17 -6.08
CA LYS A 276 13.08 14.94 -6.61
C LYS A 276 12.09 14.01 -7.30
N LEU A 277 12.58 13.08 -8.12
CA LEU A 277 11.74 12.08 -8.77
C LEU A 277 11.00 11.20 -7.74
N LEU A 278 11.70 10.70 -6.72
CA LEU A 278 11.08 9.92 -5.65
C LEU A 278 9.96 10.71 -4.95
N VAL A 279 10.19 11.98 -4.63
CA VAL A 279 9.20 12.87 -3.99
C VAL A 279 7.99 13.14 -4.89
N GLU A 280 8.19 13.33 -6.20
CA GLU A 280 7.09 13.45 -7.17
C GLU A 280 6.18 12.23 -7.17
N TYR A 281 6.73 11.05 -6.86
CA TYR A 281 6.00 9.80 -6.70
C TYR A 281 5.69 9.45 -5.24
N GLY A 282 5.69 10.43 -4.33
CA GLY A 282 5.25 10.24 -2.94
C GLY A 282 6.18 9.39 -2.07
N LEU A 283 7.47 9.28 -2.43
CA LEU A 283 8.50 8.59 -1.67
C LEU A 283 9.49 9.60 -1.05
N GLU A 284 9.63 9.51 0.27
CA GLU A 284 10.58 10.26 1.08
C GLU A 284 11.89 9.50 1.28
N THR A 285 12.99 10.25 1.34
CA THR A 285 14.35 9.71 1.54
C THR A 285 14.96 10.28 2.81
N LYS A 286 15.94 9.55 3.36
CA LYS A 286 16.82 10.09 4.41
C LYS A 286 17.85 11.05 3.80
N PRO A 287 18.50 11.90 4.61
CA PRO A 287 19.67 12.65 4.17
C PRO A 287 20.71 11.70 3.55
N MET A 288 21.38 12.15 2.49
CA MET A 288 22.30 11.31 1.74
C MET A 288 23.54 11.00 2.57
N GLU A 289 23.95 9.73 2.58
CA GLU A 289 25.25 9.30 3.08
C GLU A 289 26.17 9.02 1.88
N LYS A 290 27.28 9.75 1.76
CA LYS A 290 28.31 9.41 0.77
C LYS A 290 28.97 8.09 1.19
N ILE A 291 29.11 7.17 0.24
CA ILE A 291 29.89 5.96 0.44
C ILE A 291 31.36 6.38 0.39
N ASP A 292 32.06 6.30 1.51
CA ASP A 292 33.51 6.46 1.54
C ASP A 292 34.15 5.15 1.07
N GLY A 293 35.24 5.18 0.30
CA GLY A 293 35.82 4.03 -0.42
C GLY A 293 36.26 2.85 0.47
N THR A 294 36.13 2.99 1.78
CA THR A 294 36.41 1.96 2.81
C THR A 294 35.16 1.45 3.54
N LYS A 295 34.00 2.10 3.41
CA LYS A 295 32.72 1.61 3.95
C LYS A 295 32.15 0.57 2.99
N ARG A 296 32.06 -0.68 3.44
CA ARG A 296 31.39 -1.71 2.65
C ARG A 296 29.94 -1.29 2.48
N LEU A 297 29.40 -1.50 1.29
CA LEU A 297 28.00 -1.22 0.96
C LEU A 297 27.00 -1.78 2.01
N MET A 298 27.39 -2.87 2.68
CA MET A 298 26.65 -3.52 3.77
C MET A 298 26.69 -2.80 5.13
N ASP A 299 27.65 -1.89 5.36
CA ASP A 299 27.75 -1.11 6.59
C ASP A 299 26.86 0.14 6.55
N VAL A 300 26.50 0.61 5.34
CA VAL A 300 25.71 1.83 5.10
C VAL A 300 24.20 1.55 5.09
N SER A 301 23.76 0.40 4.56
CA SER A 301 22.35 -0.04 4.55
C SER A 301 21.77 -0.45 5.92
N GLY A 302 22.40 0.01 7.01
CA GLY A 302 21.91 -0.23 8.36
C GLY A 302 22.06 -1.68 8.78
N GLY A 303 23.26 -2.04 9.26
CA GLY A 303 23.46 -3.27 10.02
C GLY A 303 22.38 -3.45 11.09
N GLY A 304 21.53 -4.46 10.92
CA GLY A 304 20.33 -4.66 11.73
C GLY A 304 19.46 -5.83 11.28
N GLY A 305 20.06 -7.01 11.13
CA GLY A 305 19.40 -8.29 11.42
C GLY A 305 18.12 -8.64 10.66
N TRP A 306 18.23 -8.88 9.35
CA TRP A 306 17.19 -9.59 8.58
C TRP A 306 17.68 -10.91 7.97
N GLU A 307 18.96 -11.28 8.13
CA GLU A 307 19.50 -12.55 7.63
C GLU A 307 19.17 -13.77 8.52
N ASN A 308 18.50 -13.62 9.67
CA ASN A 308 18.29 -14.72 10.61
C ASN A 308 16.84 -15.20 10.83
N HIS A 309 15.88 -14.79 10.00
CA HIS A 309 14.50 -15.31 10.10
C HIS A 309 13.91 -15.77 8.77
N ALA A 310 14.76 -16.33 7.90
CA ALA A 310 14.34 -17.21 6.82
C ALA A 310 14.59 -18.68 7.23
N THR A 311 13.92 -19.12 8.28
CA THR A 311 13.61 -20.53 8.61
C THR A 311 12.33 -20.56 9.44
#